data_AF-A0A1F8FL57-F1
#
_entry.id   AF-A0A1F8FL57-F1
#
_cell.length_a   1.000
_cell.length_b   1.000
_cell.length_c   1.000
_cell.angle_alpha   90.00
_cell.angle_beta   90.00
_cell.angle_gamma   90.00
#
_symmetry.space_group_name_H-M   'P 1'
#
loop_
_entity.id
_entity.type
_entity.pdbx_description
1 polymer ?
#
loop_
_entity_poly.entity_id
_entity_poly.type
_entity_poly.pdbx_seq_one_letter_code
_entity_poly.pdbx_strand_id
1 'polypeptide(L)'
;MANVDFIIIPYILIPIGISFWAMYLIAILVANFEIFGWFYFWKWFTWKWLPHTEPVKDTVALTKNIINMLQDYGLLGTVVYKIRETFRWATSPQFKRSLERWGHFWMFFLGVEPFLTGGRMLGVISCGVARWKTGLISLCIGNAIHVYISIRTWDLIFYLWDRYKEWFILFGIVVILFLVGRYFWKKRRSTNGGS
;
A
#
# COMPACT_ATOMS: atom_id res chain seq x y z
N MET A 1 4.59 5.75 -3.26
CA MET A 1 3.48 6.59 -2.81
C MET A 1 3.93 7.30 -1.55
N ALA A 2 3.80 8.62 -1.47
CA ALA A 2 4.00 9.37 -0.26
C ALA A 2 3.08 8.76 0.81
N ASN A 3 3.67 8.41 1.94
CA ASN A 3 2.94 7.84 3.06
C ASN A 3 2.14 8.95 3.75
N VAL A 4 1.13 9.51 3.07
CA VAL A 4 0.18 10.48 3.65
C VAL A 4 -0.37 9.93 4.97
N ASP A 5 -0.65 8.62 4.97
CA ASP A 5 -1.20 7.85 6.08
C ASP A 5 -0.23 7.71 7.27
N PHE A 6 1.09 7.70 7.06
CA PHE A 6 2.08 7.49 8.15
C PHE A 6 2.96 8.70 8.46
N ILE A 7 2.99 9.71 7.59
CA ILE A 7 3.86 10.88 7.73
C ILE A 7 2.99 12.13 7.88
N ILE A 8 2.12 12.41 6.91
CA ILE A 8 1.40 13.68 6.86
C ILE A 8 0.30 13.74 7.93
N ILE A 9 -0.49 12.67 8.08
CA ILE A 9 -1.56 12.61 9.08
C ILE A 9 -1.01 12.71 10.51
N PRO A 10 -0.11 11.82 10.98
CA PRO A 10 0.34 11.85 12.37
C PRO A 10 1.34 12.96 12.71
N TYR A 11 2.19 13.41 11.78
CA TYR A 11 3.27 14.37 12.11
C TYR A 11 3.02 15.80 11.64
N ILE A 12 2.00 16.05 10.83
CA ILE A 12 1.69 17.40 10.34
C ILE A 12 0.26 17.77 10.73
N LEU A 13 -0.73 16.99 10.31
CA LEU A 13 -2.14 17.40 10.45
C LEU A 13 -2.65 17.33 11.89
N ILE A 14 -2.33 16.25 12.61
CA ILE A 14 -2.75 16.08 14.02
C ILE A 14 -2.08 17.11 14.95
N PRO A 15 -0.75 17.37 14.88
CA PRO A 15 -0.10 18.37 15.72
C PRO A 15 -0.56 19.82 15.49
N ILE A 16 -1.06 20.15 14.29
CA ILE A 16 -1.62 21.47 13.99
C ILE A 16 -2.97 21.70 14.72
N GLY A 17 -3.61 20.64 15.22
CA GLY A 17 -4.83 20.75 16.03
C GLY A 17 -6.06 21.23 15.26
N ILE A 18 -6.06 21.09 13.93
CA ILE A 18 -7.21 21.41 13.08
C ILE A 18 -8.34 20.40 13.23
N SER A 19 -9.56 20.80 12.84
CA SER A 19 -10.74 19.95 12.95
C SER A 19 -10.61 18.67 12.11
N PHE A 20 -11.25 17.59 12.56
CA PHE A 20 -11.24 16.29 11.88
C PHE A 20 -11.61 16.41 10.39
N TRP A 21 -12.65 17.17 10.07
CA TRP A 21 -13.10 17.36 8.69
C TRP A 21 -12.09 18.12 7.82
N ALA A 22 -11.37 19.09 8.39
CA ALA A 22 -10.30 19.79 7.69
C ALA A 22 -9.10 18.87 7.43
N MET A 23 -8.69 18.08 8.43
CA MET A 23 -7.63 17.07 8.26
C MET A 23 -7.99 16.06 7.17
N TYR A 24 -9.22 15.55 7.20
CA TYR A 24 -9.75 14.60 6.23
C TYR A 24 -9.73 15.16 4.81
N LEU A 25 -10.20 16.39 4.62
CA LEU A 25 -10.23 17.04 3.32
C LEU A 25 -8.82 17.26 2.76
N ILE A 26 -7.88 17.76 3.57
CA ILE A 26 -6.49 17.96 3.14
C ILE A 26 -5.83 16.62 2.79
N ALA A 27 -5.97 15.61 3.66
CA ALA A 27 -5.37 14.30 3.45
C ALA A 27 -5.90 13.61 2.20
N ILE A 28 -7.23 13.68 1.94
CA ILE A 28 -7.81 13.13 0.71
C ILE A 28 -7.29 13.85 -0.52
N LEU A 29 -7.26 15.19 -0.50
CA LEU A 29 -6.78 15.94 -1.66
C LEU A 29 -5.35 15.55 -1.99
N VAL A 30 -4.45 15.56 -1.01
CA VAL A 30 -3.05 15.16 -1.20
C VAL A 30 -2.93 13.72 -1.69
N ALA A 31 -3.63 12.77 -1.05
CA ALA A 31 -3.56 11.36 -1.42
C ALA A 31 -4.13 11.08 -2.82
N ASN A 32 -5.23 11.75 -3.20
CA ASN A 32 -5.81 11.59 -4.53
C ASN A 32 -5.02 12.33 -5.61
N PHE A 33 -4.46 13.52 -5.32
CA PHE A 33 -3.54 14.20 -6.25
C PHE A 33 -2.34 13.33 -6.57
N GLU A 34 -1.80 12.64 -5.57
CA GLU A 34 -0.75 11.66 -5.78
C GLU A 34 -1.22 10.50 -6.70
N ILE A 35 -2.39 9.92 -6.44
CA ILE A 35 -2.97 8.87 -7.29
C ILE A 35 -3.10 9.34 -8.75
N PHE A 36 -3.61 10.56 -8.98
CA PHE A 36 -3.72 11.13 -10.32
C PHE A 36 -2.35 11.38 -10.96
N GLY A 37 -1.39 11.92 -10.21
CA GLY A 37 -0.02 12.14 -10.70
C GLY A 37 0.64 10.84 -11.16
N TRP A 38 0.54 9.78 -10.35
CA TRP A 38 1.03 8.46 -10.71
C TRP A 38 0.27 7.85 -11.88
N PHE A 39 -1.05 8.05 -11.98
CA PHE A 39 -1.82 7.58 -13.13
C PHE A 39 -1.31 8.18 -14.45
N TYR A 40 -1.08 9.50 -14.49
CA TYR A 40 -0.53 10.16 -15.67
C TYR A 40 0.92 9.76 -15.94
N PHE A 41 1.74 9.62 -14.90
CA PHE A 41 3.11 9.13 -15.01
C PHE A 41 3.14 7.74 -15.65
N TRP A 42 2.36 6.79 -15.16
CA TRP A 42 2.34 5.42 -15.69
C TRP A 42 1.77 5.37 -17.10
N LYS A 43 0.71 6.14 -17.39
CA LYS A 43 0.16 6.28 -18.75
C LYS A 43 1.21 6.80 -19.74
N TRP A 44 1.99 7.81 -19.35
CA TRP A 44 3.07 8.37 -20.17
C TRP A 44 4.24 7.39 -20.30
N PHE A 45 4.65 6.78 -19.20
CA PHE A 45 5.78 5.85 -19.13
C PHE A 45 5.54 4.64 -20.05
N THR A 46 4.36 4.03 -19.99
CA THR A 46 4.02 2.91 -20.87
C THR A 46 3.94 3.34 -22.32
N TRP A 47 3.43 4.53 -22.61
CA TRP A 47 3.36 5.00 -23.99
C TRP A 47 4.74 5.28 -24.61
N LYS A 48 5.66 5.84 -23.82
CA LYS A 48 6.99 6.23 -24.29
C LYS A 48 7.98 5.07 -24.36
N TRP A 49 7.89 4.12 -23.43
CA TRP A 49 8.91 3.07 -23.25
C TRP A 49 8.42 1.65 -23.58
N LEU A 50 7.12 1.42 -23.70
CA LEU A 50 6.53 0.12 -24.05
C LEU A 50 5.73 0.27 -25.37
N PRO A 51 6.42 0.40 -26.52
CA PRO A 51 5.74 0.43 -27.80
C PRO A 51 5.17 -0.97 -28.07
N HIS A 52 3.86 -1.06 -28.34
CA HIS A 52 3.11 -2.19 -28.95
C HIS A 52 1.88 -2.73 -28.18
N THR A 53 1.45 -2.14 -27.07
CA THR A 53 0.06 -2.43 -26.63
C THR A 53 -0.93 -1.56 -27.38
N GLU A 54 -1.63 -2.17 -28.34
CA GLU A 54 -2.93 -1.68 -28.80
C GLU A 54 -3.79 -1.26 -27.59
N PRO A 55 -4.66 -0.25 -27.73
CA PRO A 55 -5.63 0.09 -26.68
C PRO A 55 -6.60 -1.10 -26.53
N VAL A 56 -6.24 -2.05 -25.67
CA VAL A 56 -7.03 -3.23 -25.40
C VAL A 56 -8.35 -2.77 -24.78
N LYS A 57 -9.43 -2.88 -25.55
CA LYS A 57 -10.80 -2.54 -25.11
C LYS A 57 -11.27 -3.37 -23.92
N ASP A 58 -10.69 -4.57 -23.74
CA ASP A 58 -10.90 -5.41 -22.56
C ASP A 58 -9.87 -5.11 -21.47
N THR A 59 -10.27 -4.25 -20.53
CA THR A 59 -9.53 -3.86 -19.31
C THR A 59 -8.92 -5.04 -18.56
N VAL A 60 -9.57 -6.20 -18.62
CA VAL A 60 -9.15 -7.47 -18.00
C VAL A 60 -7.99 -8.13 -18.74
N ALA A 61 -8.06 -8.20 -20.06
CA ALA A 61 -7.01 -8.78 -20.90
C ALA A 61 -5.72 -7.97 -20.81
N LEU A 62 -5.83 -6.65 -20.55
CA LEU A 62 -4.67 -5.81 -20.33
C LEU A 62 -4.03 -6.01 -18.95
N THR A 63 -4.79 -6.18 -17.86
CA THR A 63 -4.19 -6.52 -16.54
C THR A 63 -3.42 -7.84 -16.64
N LYS A 64 -3.94 -8.80 -17.40
CA LYS A 64 -3.24 -10.05 -17.76
C LYS A 64 -1.94 -9.79 -18.54
N ASN A 65 -1.96 -8.89 -19.52
CA ASN A 65 -0.77 -8.53 -20.29
C ASN A 65 0.27 -7.76 -19.48
N ILE A 66 -0.14 -6.95 -18.49
CA ILE A 66 0.78 -6.24 -17.59
C ILE A 66 1.47 -7.22 -16.64
N ILE A 67 0.72 -8.19 -16.09
CA ILE A 67 1.29 -9.28 -15.29
C ILE A 67 2.31 -10.08 -16.10
N ASN A 68 2.03 -10.33 -17.38
CA ASN A 68 2.92 -11.08 -18.27
C ASN A 68 4.12 -10.21 -18.73
N MET A 69 3.95 -8.93 -19.02
CA MET A 69 5.06 -8.03 -19.36
C MET A 69 6.01 -7.78 -18.19
N LEU A 70 5.48 -7.76 -16.96
CA LEU A 70 6.28 -7.79 -15.75
C LEU A 70 7.10 -9.09 -15.63
N GLN A 71 6.70 -10.17 -16.30
CA GLN A 71 7.47 -11.43 -16.34
C GLN A 71 8.54 -11.44 -17.45
N ASP A 72 8.32 -10.76 -18.57
CA ASP A 72 9.12 -10.94 -19.80
C ASP A 72 10.31 -9.95 -20.00
N TYR A 73 10.33 -8.77 -19.38
CA TYR A 73 11.42 -7.79 -19.61
C TYR A 73 12.63 -7.93 -18.65
N GLY A 74 13.71 -8.52 -19.16
CA GLY A 74 14.90 -9.02 -18.42
C GLY A 74 15.95 -8.01 -17.89
N LEU A 75 15.84 -6.70 -18.12
CA LEU A 75 16.74 -5.68 -17.51
C LEU A 75 16.21 -5.09 -16.21
N LEU A 76 14.97 -5.45 -15.86
CA LEU A 76 14.21 -5.04 -14.70
C LEU A 76 14.23 -6.11 -13.59
N GLY A 77 15.11 -7.12 -13.69
CA GLY A 77 15.06 -8.36 -12.91
C GLY A 77 15.04 -8.18 -11.38
N THR A 78 15.81 -7.26 -10.81
CA THR A 78 15.84 -7.04 -9.34
C THR A 78 14.62 -6.26 -8.83
N VAL A 79 14.17 -5.27 -9.60
CA VAL A 79 12.99 -4.45 -9.28
C VAL A 79 11.72 -5.27 -9.50
N VAL A 80 11.66 -6.04 -10.58
CA VAL A 80 10.60 -7.03 -10.85
C VAL A 80 10.62 -8.15 -9.85
N TYR A 81 11.77 -8.68 -9.42
CA TYR A 81 11.80 -9.70 -8.37
C TYR A 81 11.18 -9.16 -7.09
N LYS A 82 11.57 -7.96 -6.65
CA LYS A 82 10.95 -7.30 -5.48
C LYS A 82 9.46 -7.01 -5.69
N ILE A 83 9.05 -6.51 -6.85
CA ILE A 83 7.64 -6.27 -7.19
C ILE A 83 6.87 -7.59 -7.22
N ARG A 84 7.39 -8.65 -7.85
CA ARG A 84 6.78 -9.97 -7.95
C ARG A 84 6.66 -10.65 -6.59
N GLU A 85 7.64 -10.48 -5.72
CA GLU A 85 7.62 -10.99 -4.36
C GLU A 85 6.63 -10.20 -3.48
N THR A 86 6.62 -8.87 -3.61
CA THR A 86 5.69 -7.95 -2.91
C THR A 86 4.24 -8.10 -3.38
N PHE A 87 4.03 -8.34 -4.67
CA PHE A 87 2.73 -8.49 -5.34
C PHE A 87 2.45 -9.94 -5.74
N ARG A 88 3.06 -10.92 -5.07
CA ARG A 88 2.87 -12.35 -5.39
C ARG A 88 1.39 -12.73 -5.41
N TRP A 89 0.62 -12.14 -4.49
CA TRP A 89 -0.84 -12.27 -4.40
C TRP A 89 -1.57 -11.82 -5.68
N ALA A 90 -1.08 -10.75 -6.33
CA ALA A 90 -1.66 -10.20 -7.55
C ALA A 90 -1.42 -11.10 -8.78
N THR A 91 -0.42 -11.99 -8.72
CA THR A 91 -0.14 -12.99 -9.77
C THR A 91 -0.93 -14.29 -9.59
N SER A 92 -1.75 -14.42 -8.53
CA SER A 92 -2.52 -15.63 -8.28
C SER A 92 -3.64 -15.83 -9.32
N PRO A 93 -3.91 -17.07 -9.76
CA PRO A 93 -5.01 -17.37 -10.69
C PRO A 93 -6.38 -16.96 -10.16
N GLN A 94 -6.55 -17.00 -8.83
CA GLN A 94 -7.77 -16.65 -8.12
C GLN A 94 -8.01 -15.13 -8.12
N PHE A 95 -6.97 -14.33 -7.86
CA PHE A 95 -7.06 -12.87 -7.95
C PHE A 95 -7.38 -12.43 -9.37
N LYS A 96 -6.69 -13.03 -10.36
CA LYS A 96 -6.93 -12.76 -11.78
C LYS A 96 -8.39 -12.99 -12.17
N ARG A 97 -8.94 -14.19 -11.93
CA ARG A 97 -10.37 -14.52 -12.22
C ARG A 97 -11.35 -13.60 -11.51
N SER A 98 -11.02 -13.18 -10.29
CA SER A 98 -11.88 -12.32 -9.49
C SER A 98 -11.89 -10.88 -10.02
N LEU A 99 -10.75 -10.38 -10.50
CA LEU A 99 -10.64 -9.07 -11.14
C LEU A 99 -11.40 -9.00 -12.48
N GLU A 100 -11.48 -10.13 -13.22
CA GLU A 100 -12.27 -10.22 -14.46
C GLU A 100 -13.77 -10.08 -14.21
N ARG A 101 -14.26 -10.67 -13.12
CA ARG A 101 -15.69 -10.67 -12.76
C ARG A 101 -16.13 -9.44 -11.99
N TRP A 102 -15.24 -8.85 -11.19
CA TRP A 102 -15.58 -7.82 -10.21
C TRP A 102 -14.64 -6.61 -10.30
N GLY A 103 -14.18 -6.23 -11.50
CA GLY A 103 -13.12 -5.24 -11.70
C GLY A 103 -13.27 -3.95 -10.89
N HIS A 104 -14.44 -3.29 -10.92
CA HIS A 104 -14.68 -2.07 -10.14
C HIS A 104 -14.61 -2.29 -8.63
N PHE A 105 -15.15 -3.41 -8.16
CA PHE A 105 -15.11 -3.79 -6.75
C PHE A 105 -13.67 -4.06 -6.31
N TRP A 106 -12.88 -4.78 -7.10
CA TRP A 106 -11.47 -4.99 -6.79
C TRP A 106 -10.65 -3.71 -6.79
N MET A 107 -10.88 -2.80 -7.74
CA MET A 107 -10.21 -1.49 -7.72
C MET A 107 -10.58 -0.68 -6.50
N PHE A 108 -11.82 -0.77 -6.03
CA PHE A 108 -12.22 -0.18 -4.75
C PHE A 108 -11.46 -0.81 -3.57
N PHE A 109 -11.39 -2.14 -3.48
CA PHE A 109 -10.66 -2.83 -2.41
C PHE A 109 -9.16 -2.51 -2.40
N LEU A 110 -8.54 -2.43 -3.57
CA LEU A 110 -7.15 -1.98 -3.74
C LEU A 110 -6.95 -0.54 -3.26
N GLY A 111 -8.01 0.28 -3.26
CA GLY A 111 -8.00 1.65 -2.77
C GLY A 111 -8.17 1.75 -1.26
N VAL A 112 -8.99 0.89 -0.66
CA VAL A 112 -9.34 0.89 0.77
C VAL A 112 -8.20 0.41 1.68
N GLU A 113 -7.16 -0.22 1.15
CA GLU A 113 -6.20 -1.08 1.85
C GLU A 113 -5.56 -0.59 3.16
N PRO A 114 -5.72 -1.41 4.23
CA PRO A 114 -4.66 -1.73 5.18
C PRO A 114 -4.15 -3.19 5.09
N PHE A 115 -4.71 -4.05 4.21
CA PHE A 115 -4.45 -5.51 4.22
C PHE A 115 -3.56 -6.07 3.09
N LEU A 116 -3.39 -5.36 1.97
CA LEU A 116 -2.39 -5.76 0.97
C LEU A 116 -1.38 -4.64 0.79
N THR A 117 -0.11 -4.95 0.99
CA THR A 117 0.95 -3.96 0.89
C THR A 117 1.10 -3.55 -0.57
N GLY A 118 0.83 -2.28 -0.86
CA GLY A 118 1.04 -1.66 -2.17
C GLY A 118 -0.08 -1.84 -3.19
N GLY A 119 -1.25 -2.36 -2.85
CA GLY A 119 -2.33 -2.55 -3.82
C GLY A 119 -2.89 -1.24 -4.37
N ARG A 120 -2.85 -0.11 -3.64
CA ARG A 120 -3.09 1.23 -4.25
C ARG A 120 -2.18 1.48 -5.45
N MET A 121 -0.87 1.22 -5.29
CA MET A 121 0.11 1.39 -6.36
C MET A 121 -0.17 0.45 -7.53
N LEU A 122 -0.53 -0.81 -7.25
CA LEU A 122 -0.91 -1.78 -8.26
C LEU A 122 -2.20 -1.36 -9.02
N GLY A 123 -3.18 -0.81 -8.31
CA GLY A 123 -4.39 -0.23 -8.88
C GLY A 123 -4.09 0.96 -9.79
N VAL A 124 -3.24 1.89 -9.34
CA VAL A 124 -2.85 3.06 -10.16
C VAL A 124 -2.08 2.64 -11.41
N ILE A 125 -1.13 1.71 -11.29
CA ILE A 125 -0.40 1.15 -12.43
C ILE A 125 -1.40 0.53 -13.42
N SER A 126 -2.27 -0.35 -12.94
CA SER A 126 -3.27 -1.04 -13.77
C SER A 126 -4.16 -0.06 -14.51
N CYS A 127 -4.68 0.97 -13.83
CA CYS A 127 -5.47 2.03 -14.44
C CYS A 127 -4.68 2.87 -15.45
N GLY A 128 -3.45 3.25 -15.12
CA GLY A 128 -2.59 4.09 -15.96
C GLY A 128 -2.23 3.41 -17.26
N VAL A 129 -1.79 2.14 -17.20
CA VAL A 129 -1.48 1.33 -18.38
C VAL A 129 -2.74 1.07 -19.19
N ALA A 130 -3.87 0.73 -18.54
CA ALA A 130 -5.14 0.48 -19.23
C ALA A 130 -5.89 1.71 -19.70
N ARG A 131 -5.42 2.90 -19.34
CA ARG A 131 -6.16 4.15 -19.54
C ARG A 131 -7.59 4.05 -18.97
N TRP A 132 -7.78 3.21 -17.93
CA TRP A 132 -9.09 2.89 -17.36
C TRP A 132 -9.50 3.95 -16.35
N LYS A 133 -10.11 5.02 -16.86
CA LYS A 133 -10.52 6.18 -16.06
C LYS A 133 -11.58 5.83 -15.00
N THR A 134 -12.53 4.96 -15.32
CA THR A 134 -13.60 4.62 -14.38
C THR A 134 -13.12 3.71 -13.25
N GLY A 135 -12.14 2.84 -13.50
CA GLY A 135 -11.45 2.10 -12.44
C GLY A 135 -10.65 3.00 -11.49
N LEU A 136 -10.09 4.10 -12.01
CA LEU A 136 -9.38 5.09 -11.19
C LEU A 136 -10.34 5.79 -10.22
N ILE A 137 -11.57 6.06 -10.65
CA ILE A 137 -12.60 6.63 -9.77
C ILE A 137 -12.92 5.65 -8.64
N SER A 138 -13.13 4.36 -8.94
CA SER A 138 -13.34 3.33 -7.91
C SER A 138 -12.18 3.26 -6.91
N LEU A 139 -10.94 3.37 -7.39
CA LEU A 139 -9.74 3.41 -6.57
C LEU A 139 -9.69 4.64 -5.65
N CYS A 140 -10.01 5.83 -6.17
CA CYS A 140 -10.05 7.07 -5.41
C CYS A 140 -11.15 7.05 -4.33
N ILE A 141 -12.32 6.47 -4.61
CA ILE A 141 -13.39 6.29 -3.63
C ILE A 141 -12.92 5.37 -2.50
N GLY A 142 -12.27 4.26 -2.83
CA GLY A 142 -11.68 3.37 -1.82
C GLY A 142 -10.62 4.07 -0.96
N ASN A 143 -9.75 4.85 -1.60
CA ASN A 143 -8.71 5.61 -0.91
C ASN A 143 -9.28 6.69 0.03
N ALA A 144 -10.41 7.32 -0.31
CA ALA A 144 -11.07 8.25 0.59
C ALA A 144 -11.51 7.57 1.90
N ILE A 145 -12.07 6.36 1.81
CA ILE A 145 -12.45 5.56 2.98
C ILE A 145 -11.21 5.15 3.79
N HIS A 146 -10.12 4.77 3.12
CA HIS A 146 -8.85 4.46 3.79
C HIS A 146 -8.31 5.65 4.60
N VAL A 147 -8.32 6.85 4.02
CA VAL A 147 -7.87 8.07 4.69
C VAL A 147 -8.74 8.37 5.92
N TYR A 148 -10.06 8.17 5.82
CA TYR A 148 -10.96 8.31 6.97
C TYR A 148 -10.56 7.37 8.12
N ILE A 149 -10.37 6.08 7.79
CA ILE A 149 -9.97 5.05 8.75
C ILE A 149 -8.61 5.39 9.36
N SER A 150 -7.65 5.86 8.55
CA SER A 150 -6.31 6.20 8.99
C SER A 150 -6.30 7.37 9.98
N ILE A 151 -7.04 8.44 9.70
CA ILE A 151 -7.13 9.58 10.63
C ILE A 151 -7.76 9.13 11.95
N ARG A 152 -8.86 8.37 11.91
CA ARG A 152 -9.50 7.83 13.13
C ARG A 152 -8.58 6.91 13.92
N THR A 153 -7.81 6.08 13.23
CA THR A 153 -6.86 5.15 13.86
C THR A 153 -5.75 5.91 14.56
N TRP A 154 -5.18 6.93 13.91
CA TRP A 154 -4.16 7.77 14.53
C TRP A 154 -4.70 8.60 15.70
N ASP A 155 -5.88 9.18 15.56
CA ASP A 155 -6.57 9.90 16.65
C ASP A 155 -6.75 9.00 17.89
N LEU A 156 -7.18 7.75 17.68
CA LEU A 156 -7.26 6.75 18.74
C LEU A 156 -5.89 6.40 19.34
N ILE A 157 -4.86 6.23 18.51
CA ILE A 157 -3.49 5.94 18.97
C ILE A 157 -2.96 7.08 19.84
N PHE A 158 -3.10 8.33 19.41
CA PHE A 158 -2.65 9.49 20.19
C PHE A 158 -3.45 9.66 21.47
N TYR A 159 -4.76 9.44 21.45
CA TYR A 159 -5.59 9.43 22.65
C TYR A 159 -5.14 8.36 23.66
N LEU A 160 -4.92 7.12 23.19
CA LEU A 160 -4.44 6.04 24.05
C LEU A 160 -3.01 6.30 24.54
N TRP A 161 -2.16 6.89 23.71
CA TRP A 161 -0.82 7.29 24.08
C TRP A 161 -0.84 8.32 25.19
N ASP A 162 -1.57 9.43 25.04
CA ASP A 162 -1.61 10.47 26.07
C ASP A 162 -2.20 9.96 27.39
N ARG A 163 -3.19 9.04 27.32
CA ARG A 163 -3.84 8.48 28.51
C ARG A 163 -3.03 7.38 29.21
N TYR A 164 -2.27 6.58 28.47
CA TYR A 164 -1.61 5.37 28.99
C TYR A 164 -0.11 5.29 28.65
N LYS A 165 0.52 6.42 28.34
CA LYS A 165 1.93 6.51 27.91
C LYS A 165 2.87 5.70 28.80
N GLU A 166 2.73 5.87 30.12
CA GLU A 166 3.57 5.21 31.11
C GLU A 166 3.43 3.68 31.06
N TRP A 167 2.20 3.18 30.92
CA TRP A 167 1.92 1.75 30.77
C TRP A 167 2.49 1.19 29.47
N PHE A 168 2.39 1.92 28.36
CA PHE A 168 2.99 1.51 27.09
C PHE A 168 4.51 1.45 27.16
N ILE A 169 5.15 2.44 27.80
CA ILE A 169 6.60 2.45 28.01
C ILE A 169 7.02 1.26 28.88
N LEU A 170 6.30 1.03 29.98
CA LEU A 170 6.58 -0.07 30.91
C LEU A 170 6.43 -1.44 30.24
N PHE A 171 5.36 -1.62 29.46
CA PHE A 171 5.16 -2.82 28.64
C PHE A 171 6.30 -3.01 27.62
N GLY A 172 6.71 -1.94 26.93
CA GLY A 172 7.85 -1.97 26.01
C GLY A 172 9.16 -2.40 26.69
N ILE A 173 9.44 -1.88 27.89
CA ILE A 173 10.60 -2.29 28.69
C ILE A 173 10.52 -3.77 29.06
N VAL A 174 9.35 -4.27 29.49
CA VAL A 174 9.16 -5.69 29.82
C VAL A 174 9.40 -6.58 28.59
N VAL A 175 8.88 -6.20 27.42
CA VAL A 175 9.09 -6.94 26.16
C VAL A 175 10.58 -6.95 25.79
N ILE A 176 11.28 -5.81 25.89
CA ILE A 176 12.72 -5.74 25.62
C ILE A 176 13.50 -6.63 26.59
N LEU A 177 13.22 -6.57 27.89
CA LEU A 177 13.86 -7.42 28.89
C LEU A 177 13.62 -8.90 28.61
N PHE A 178 12.42 -9.28 28.18
CA PHE A 178 12.09 -10.65 27.82
C PHE A 178 12.85 -11.11 26.56
N LEU A 179 12.94 -10.26 25.54
CA LEU A 179 13.69 -10.55 24.30
C LEU A 179 15.19 -10.66 24.55
N VAL A 180 15.75 -9.74 25.34
CA VAL A 180 17.16 -9.74 25.74
C VAL A 180 17.45 -10.97 26.60
N GLY A 181 16.61 -11.27 27.59
CA GLY A 181 16.72 -12.46 28.41
C GLY A 181 16.69 -13.74 27.57
N ARG A 182 15.78 -13.83 26.60
CA ARG A 182 15.70 -14.95 25.65
C ARG A 182 16.94 -15.06 24.77
N TYR A 183 17.48 -13.96 24.28
CA TYR A 183 18.71 -13.93 23.49
C TYR A 183 19.91 -14.44 24.28
N PHE A 184 20.12 -13.93 25.51
CA PHE A 184 21.20 -14.38 26.37
C PHE A 184 21.04 -15.83 26.81
N TRP A 185 19.82 -16.28 27.09
CA TRP A 185 19.57 -17.68 27.46
C TRP A 185 19.83 -18.65 26.30
N LYS A 186 19.47 -18.24 25.07
CA LYS A 186 19.78 -19.00 23.85
C LYS A 186 21.29 -19.03 23.57
N LYS A 187 22.00 -17.92 23.77
CA LYS A 187 23.47 -17.83 23.66
C LYS A 187 24.18 -18.72 24.68
N ARG A 188 23.72 -18.75 25.93
CA ARG A 188 24.27 -19.63 26.99
C ARG A 188 24.12 -21.11 26.66
N ARG A 189 22.98 -21.53 26.09
CA ARG A 189 22.78 -22.92 25.67
C ARG A 189 23.67 -23.32 24.49
N SER A 190 23.98 -22.42 23.56
CA SER A 190 24.86 -22.77 22.44
C SER A 190 26.34 -22.85 22.85
N THR A 191 26.76 -22.12 23.88
CA THR A 191 28.12 -22.25 24.45
C THR A 191 28.29 -23.47 25.35
N ASN A 192 27.23 -23.93 26.04
CA ASN A 192 27.29 -25.10 26.92
C ASN A 192 26.96 -26.44 26.24
N GLY A 193 26.46 -26.44 25.00
CA GLY A 193 26.21 -27.65 24.20
C GLY A 193 27.29 -27.98 23.18
N GLY A 194 28.42 -27.26 23.20
CA GLY A 194 29.55 -27.42 22.28
C GLY A 194 30.78 -28.06 22.93
N SER A 195 30.58 -28.84 23.99
CA SER A 195 31.63 -29.63 24.65
C SER A 195 31.31 -31.12 24.54
#